data_AF-A0A9X8VEH5-F1
#
_entry.id   AF-A0A9X8VEH5-F1
#
_cell.length_a   1.000
_cell.length_b   1.000
_cell.length_c   1.000
_cell.angle_alpha   90.00
_cell.angle_beta   90.00
_cell.angle_gamma   90.00
#
_symmetry.space_group_name_H-M   'P 1'
#
loop_
_entity.id
_entity.type
_entity.pdbx_description
1 polymer ?
#
loop_
_entity_poly.entity_id
_entity_poly.type
_entity_poly.pdbx_seq_one_letter_code
_entity_poly.pdbx_strand_id
1 'polypeptide(L)'
;AYLDYVSEDWDPPARWDEGIPGMLLDYNLNAQTQRQLKYGTQDYSLSGNGTAGANLGAWRLRADWQANLRHQTGSGQPTDKRLDWSRYYAYRAVPALRSKLTLGEDYLDSGVFDSFRFG
;
A
#
# COMPACT_ATOMS: atom_id res chain seq x y z
N ALA A 1 48.93 -5.67 -17.02
CA ALA A 1 47.70 -6.00 -17.77
C ALA A 1 46.56 -6.02 -16.76
N TYR A 2 45.62 -5.08 -16.85
CA TYR A 2 44.46 -4.98 -15.96
C TYR A 2 43.31 -5.74 -16.63
N LEU A 3 42.81 -6.80 -16.01
CA LEU A 3 41.57 -7.47 -16.35
C LEU A 3 40.58 -7.12 -15.25
N ASP A 4 39.71 -6.15 -15.54
CA ASP A 4 38.62 -5.78 -14.67
C ASP A 4 37.67 -6.97 -14.51
N TYR A 5 37.43 -7.31 -13.25
CA TYR A 5 36.47 -8.29 -12.77
C TYR A 5 35.07 -7.86 -13.22
N VAL A 6 34.60 -8.32 -14.37
CA VAL A 6 33.19 -8.24 -14.75
C VAL A 6 32.51 -9.44 -14.10
N SER A 7 31.98 -9.23 -12.90
CA SER A 7 31.15 -10.19 -12.18
C SER A 7 30.00 -10.68 -13.08
N GLU A 8 29.87 -12.00 -13.18
CA GLU A 8 29.01 -12.75 -14.12
C GLU A 8 27.50 -12.52 -13.93
N ASP A 9 27.08 -11.72 -12.95
CA ASP A 9 25.69 -11.37 -12.63
C ASP A 9 25.34 -9.90 -12.96
N TRP A 10 26.11 -9.23 -13.83
CA TRP A 10 25.86 -7.84 -14.19
C TRP A 10 24.98 -7.72 -15.45
N ASP A 11 23.65 -7.77 -15.28
CA ASP A 11 22.74 -7.44 -16.38
C ASP A 11 22.83 -5.93 -16.69
N PRO A 12 23.19 -5.52 -17.92
CA PRO A 12 23.39 -4.11 -18.24
C PRO A 12 22.11 -3.31 -17.90
N PRO A 13 22.21 -2.17 -17.17
CA PRO A 13 21.04 -1.35 -16.84
C PRO A 13 20.31 -0.80 -18.07
N ALA A 14 20.92 -0.88 -19.27
CA ALA A 14 20.31 -0.57 -20.55
C ALA A 14 19.22 -1.56 -21.00
N ARG A 15 19.08 -2.73 -20.35
CA ARG A 15 18.01 -3.71 -20.64
C ARG A 15 16.81 -3.61 -19.69
N TRP A 16 16.80 -2.63 -18.78
CA TRP A 16 15.63 -2.40 -17.94
C TRP A 16 14.53 -1.77 -18.78
N ASP A 17 13.56 -2.61 -19.18
CA ASP A 17 12.30 -2.14 -19.73
C ASP A 17 11.58 -1.34 -18.63
N GLU A 18 11.17 -0.11 -18.96
CA GLU A 18 10.44 0.75 -18.03
C GLU A 18 9.08 0.13 -17.63
N GLY A 19 8.61 -0.84 -18.42
CA GLY A 19 7.36 -1.54 -18.25
C GLY A 19 6.25 -0.88 -19.06
N ILE A 20 5.15 -1.61 -19.22
CA ILE A 20 4.00 -1.15 -19.99
C ILE A 20 3.16 -0.20 -19.13
N PRO A 21 2.74 0.96 -19.67
CA PRO A 21 1.80 1.82 -18.97
C PRO A 21 0.49 1.09 -18.72
N GLY A 22 0.01 1.14 -17.49
CA GLY A 22 -1.16 0.37 -17.09
C GLY A 22 -1.64 0.74 -15.69
N MET A 23 -2.87 0.34 -15.39
CA MET A 23 -3.46 0.50 -14.06
C MET A 23 -3.56 -0.85 -13.37
N LEU A 24 -3.40 -0.84 -12.06
CA LEU A 24 -3.60 -1.99 -11.18
C LEU A 24 -4.57 -1.61 -10.07
N LEU A 25 -5.39 -2.56 -9.67
CA LEU A 25 -6.29 -2.39 -8.54
C LEU A 25 -6.36 -3.72 -7.81
N ASP A 26 -5.81 -3.72 -6.61
CA ASP A 26 -5.87 -4.82 -5.67
C ASP A 26 -6.88 -4.47 -4.58
N TYR A 27 -7.73 -5.43 -4.23
CA TYR A 27 -8.72 -5.27 -3.18
C TYR A 27 -8.84 -6.54 -2.35
N ASN A 28 -9.04 -6.36 -1.06
CA ASN A 28 -9.28 -7.41 -0.10
C ASN A 28 -10.45 -7.00 0.79
N LEU A 29 -11.46 -7.86 0.89
CA LEU A 29 -12.68 -7.61 1.64
C LEU A 29 -12.91 -8.77 2.61
N ASN A 30 -13.12 -8.45 3.88
CA ASN A 30 -13.40 -9.40 4.95
C ASN A 30 -14.73 -9.04 5.60
N ALA A 31 -15.69 -9.95 5.53
CA ALA A 31 -16.98 -9.84 6.21
C ALA A 31 -17.06 -10.89 7.32
N GLN A 32 -17.45 -10.46 8.51
CA GLN A 32 -17.62 -11.32 9.67
C GLN A 32 -18.96 -11.01 10.34
N THR A 33 -19.74 -12.06 10.59
CA THR A 33 -20.99 -12.02 11.35
C THR A 33 -20.79 -12.79 12.64
N GLN A 34 -21.14 -12.18 13.76
CA GLN A 34 -21.08 -12.79 15.07
C GLN A 34 -22.45 -12.69 15.72
N ARG A 35 -23.00 -13.85 16.10
CA ARG A 35 -24.31 -13.94 16.73
C ARG A 35 -24.15 -14.34 18.18
N GLN A 36 -24.58 -13.49 19.11
CA GLN A 36 -24.46 -13.76 20.53
C GLN A 36 -25.75 -14.42 21.05
N LEU A 37 -25.65 -15.71 21.41
CA LEU A 37 -26.81 -16.53 21.80
C LEU A 37 -27.46 -16.12 23.13
N LYS A 38 -26.74 -15.40 24.01
CA LYS A 38 -27.24 -15.01 25.34
C LYS A 38 -28.10 -13.75 25.38
N TYR A 39 -27.89 -12.79 24.47
CA TYR A 39 -28.53 -11.48 24.50
C TYR A 39 -29.29 -11.12 23.20
N GLY A 40 -29.30 -12.01 22.20
CA GLY A 40 -29.99 -11.78 20.92
C GLY A 40 -29.31 -10.75 20.01
N THR A 41 -28.20 -10.15 20.46
CA THR A 41 -27.37 -9.19 19.74
C THR A 41 -26.65 -9.86 18.56
N GLN A 42 -26.66 -9.21 17.41
CA GLN A 42 -25.90 -9.63 16.24
C GLN A 42 -24.93 -8.54 15.81
N ASP A 43 -23.66 -8.89 15.76
CA ASP A 43 -22.57 -8.02 15.31
C ASP A 43 -22.22 -8.35 13.87
N TYR A 44 -22.21 -7.32 13.04
CA TYR A 44 -21.77 -7.39 11.66
C TYR A 44 -20.56 -6.47 11.50
N SER A 45 -19.46 -7.04 11.03
CA SER A 45 -18.28 -6.27 10.68
C SER A 45 -17.88 -6.55 9.24
N LEU A 46 -17.62 -5.48 8.50
CA LEU A 46 -17.12 -5.52 7.14
C LEU A 46 -15.87 -4.64 7.11
N SER A 47 -14.74 -5.23 6.80
CA SER A 47 -13.49 -4.50 6.59
C SER A 47 -13.00 -4.71 5.18
N GLY A 48 -12.37 -3.69 4.62
CA GLY A 48 -11.79 -3.70 3.30
C GLY A 48 -10.45 -3.00 3.30
N ASN A 49 -9.53 -3.45 2.48
CA ASN A 49 -8.35 -2.70 2.14
C ASN A 49 -7.99 -2.97 0.68
N GLY A 50 -7.20 -2.10 0.10
CA GLY A 50 -6.74 -2.29 -1.25
C GLY A 50 -5.68 -1.29 -1.64
N THR A 51 -5.09 -1.55 -2.79
CA THR A 51 -4.08 -0.69 -3.40
C THR A 51 -4.50 -0.41 -4.83
N ALA A 52 -4.73 0.86 -5.14
CA ALA A 52 -4.83 1.33 -6.51
C ALA A 52 -3.43 1.74 -6.98
N GLY A 53 -3.10 1.47 -8.24
CA GLY A 53 -1.83 1.88 -8.80
C GLY A 53 -1.90 2.15 -10.28
N ALA A 54 -0.93 2.93 -10.74
CA ALA A 54 -0.71 3.19 -12.15
C ALA A 54 0.79 3.16 -12.43
N ASN A 55 1.16 2.65 -13.59
CA ASN A 55 2.52 2.68 -14.11
C ASN A 55 2.49 3.49 -15.40
N LEU A 56 3.46 4.38 -15.59
CA LEU A 56 3.63 5.17 -16.81
C LEU A 56 5.12 5.43 -17.03
N GLY A 57 5.72 4.67 -17.97
CA GLY A 57 7.18 4.62 -18.13
C GLY A 57 7.87 4.27 -16.82
N ALA A 58 8.93 5.01 -16.48
CA ALA A 58 9.66 4.81 -15.22
C ALA A 58 8.85 5.09 -13.93
N TRP A 59 7.72 5.81 -14.02
CA TRP A 59 6.91 6.20 -12.86
C TRP A 59 5.90 5.14 -12.45
N ARG A 60 5.83 4.90 -11.14
CA ARG A 60 4.90 3.95 -10.51
C ARG A 60 4.19 4.67 -9.38
N LEU A 61 2.90 4.90 -9.55
CA LEU A 61 2.01 5.52 -8.58
C LEU A 61 1.24 4.44 -7.83
N ARG A 62 1.09 4.59 -6.52
CA ARG A 62 0.40 3.67 -5.64
C ARG A 62 -0.39 4.45 -4.60
N ALA A 63 -1.57 3.95 -4.27
CA ALA A 63 -2.52 4.55 -3.36
C ALA A 63 -3.19 3.44 -2.55
N ASP A 64 -2.97 3.42 -1.24
CA ASP A 64 -3.53 2.44 -0.32
C ASP A 64 -4.76 3.02 0.38
N TRP A 65 -5.82 2.22 0.43
CA TRP A 65 -7.07 2.58 1.09
C TRP A 65 -7.51 1.49 2.04
N GLN A 66 -8.18 1.89 3.10
CA GLN A 66 -8.76 1.01 4.10
C GLN A 66 -10.17 1.47 4.47
N ALA A 67 -11.08 0.51 4.63
CA ALA A 67 -12.46 0.71 4.98
C ALA A 67 -12.84 -0.23 6.13
N ASN A 68 -13.61 0.26 7.08
CA ASN A 68 -14.13 -0.55 8.17
C ASN A 68 -15.55 -0.10 8.50
N LEU A 69 -16.47 -1.04 8.54
CA LEU A 69 -17.87 -0.85 8.87
C LEU A 69 -18.23 -1.84 9.97
N ARG A 70 -18.69 -1.35 11.11
CA ARG A 70 -19.19 -2.16 12.21
C ARG A 70 -20.61 -1.75 12.53
N HIS A 71 -21.49 -2.73 12.62
CA HIS A 71 -22.88 -2.55 12.98
C HIS A 71 -23.29 -3.59 14.01
N GLN A 72 -23.87 -3.13 15.12
CA GLN A 72 -24.35 -3.99 16.19
C GLN A 72 -25.85 -3.81 16.38
N THR A 73 -26.61 -4.89 16.23
CA THR A 73 -28.06 -4.87 16.43
C THR A 73 -28.42 -5.06 17.89
N GLY A 74 -29.34 -4.25 18.42
CA GLY A 74 -29.88 -4.41 19.78
C GLY A 74 -29.11 -3.69 20.90
N SER A 75 -27.96 -3.06 20.62
CA SER A 75 -27.21 -2.25 21.62
C SER A 75 -27.50 -0.74 21.55
N GLY A 76 -28.32 -0.28 20.59
CA GLY A 76 -28.57 1.15 20.34
C GLY A 76 -27.34 1.92 19.83
N GLN A 77 -26.24 1.22 19.52
CA GLN A 77 -25.01 1.81 19.00
C GLN A 77 -25.20 2.24 17.54
N PRO A 78 -24.70 3.43 17.15
CA PRO A 78 -24.68 3.86 15.75
C PRO A 78 -23.73 2.99 14.92
N THR A 79 -23.97 2.91 13.61
CA THR A 79 -23.06 2.24 12.68
C THR A 79 -21.75 3.01 12.58
N ASP A 80 -20.65 2.39 13.00
CA ASP A 80 -19.31 2.93 12.81
C ASP A 80 -18.86 2.66 11.38
N LYS A 81 -18.68 3.71 10.58
CA LYS A 81 -18.10 3.64 9.24
C LYS A 81 -16.84 4.51 9.20
N ARG A 82 -15.71 3.89 8.90
CA ARG A 82 -14.43 4.56 8.67
C ARG A 82 -13.93 4.21 7.27
N LEU A 83 -13.55 5.22 6.52
CA LEU A 83 -12.88 5.09 5.23
C LEU A 83 -11.70 6.02 5.29
N ASP A 84 -10.51 5.44 5.31
CA ASP A 84 -9.27 6.17 5.40
C ASP A 84 -8.41 5.80 4.20
N TRP A 85 -7.79 6.81 3.61
CA TRP A 85 -6.73 6.60 2.65
C TRP A 85 -5.42 6.73 3.38
N SER A 86 -4.71 5.61 3.49
CA SER A 86 -3.58 5.47 4.41
C SER A 86 -2.24 5.79 3.77
N ARG A 87 -2.15 5.80 2.43
CA ARG A 87 -0.89 6.08 1.77
C ARG A 87 -1.08 6.48 0.32
N TYR A 88 -0.32 7.47 -0.13
CA TYR A 88 -0.17 7.80 -1.54
C TYR A 88 1.29 8.08 -1.85
N TYR A 89 1.84 7.40 -2.85
CA TYR A 89 3.22 7.57 -3.24
C TYR A 89 3.45 7.27 -4.72
N ALA A 90 4.37 8.02 -5.30
CA ALA A 90 4.92 7.80 -6.62
C ALA A 90 6.41 7.47 -6.47
N TYR A 91 6.91 6.51 -7.24
CA TYR A 91 8.33 6.23 -7.29
C TYR A 91 8.80 6.02 -8.71
N ARG A 92 10.05 6.38 -8.97
CA ARG A 92 10.75 6.09 -10.21
C ARG A 92 12.14 5.53 -9.94
N ALA A 93 12.54 4.54 -10.72
CA ALA A 93 13.93 4.11 -10.74
C ALA A 93 14.77 5.14 -11.52
N VAL A 94 15.96 5.44 -11.02
CA VAL A 94 16.95 6.29 -11.70
C VAL A 94 18.17 5.42 -11.99
N PRO A 95 18.23 4.76 -13.17
CA PRO A 95 19.30 3.81 -13.50
C PRO A 95 20.70 4.43 -13.40
N ALA A 96 20.84 5.71 -13.79
CA ALA A 96 22.09 6.46 -13.74
C ALA A 96 22.74 6.52 -12.34
N LEU A 97 21.94 6.40 -11.28
CA LEU A 97 22.38 6.46 -9.89
C LEU A 97 22.13 5.16 -9.13
N ARG A 98 21.67 4.09 -9.80
CA ARG A 98 21.20 2.84 -9.17
C ARG A 98 20.26 3.09 -7.97
N SER A 99 19.45 4.15 -8.05
CA SER A 99 18.68 4.68 -6.92
C SER A 99 17.18 4.75 -7.24
N LYS A 100 16.33 4.71 -6.21
CA LYS A 100 14.87 4.86 -6.32
C LYS A 100 14.44 6.19 -5.71
N LEU A 101 13.90 7.09 -6.52
CA LEU A 101 13.30 8.32 -6.05
C LEU A 101 11.84 8.03 -5.67
N THR A 102 11.45 8.29 -4.43
CA THR A 102 10.07 8.13 -3.93
C THR A 102 9.55 9.51 -3.49
N LEU A 103 8.32 9.84 -3.89
CA LEU A 103 7.62 11.09 -3.57
C LEU A 103 6.21 10.73 -3.08
N GLY A 104 5.76 11.22 -1.93
CA GLY A 104 4.43 10.89 -1.40
C GLY A 104 4.09 11.61 -0.10
N GLU A 105 2.80 11.61 0.23
CA GLU A 105 2.23 12.40 1.35
C GLU A 105 2.36 11.69 2.71
N ASP A 106 2.58 10.36 2.74
CA ASP A 106 2.60 9.57 3.98
C ASP A 106 3.88 8.74 4.20
N TYR A 107 4.89 8.92 3.35
CA TYR A 107 6.23 8.42 3.64
C TYR A 107 7.22 9.55 3.37
N LEU A 108 7.43 10.36 4.40
CA LEU A 108 8.73 10.98 4.62
C LEU A 108 9.72 9.84 4.87
N ASP A 109 10.19 9.19 3.81
CA ASP A 109 11.45 8.44 3.83
C ASP A 109 12.60 9.47 3.89
N SER A 110 12.58 10.32 4.90
CA SER A 110 13.79 10.93 5.39
C SER A 110 14.43 9.86 6.26
N GLY A 111 15.52 9.26 5.79
CA GLY A 111 16.42 8.42 6.59
C GLY A 111 17.11 9.19 7.73
N VAL A 112 16.38 10.07 8.43
CA VAL A 112 16.87 11.03 9.42
C VAL A 112 15.94 11.15 10.64
N PHE A 113 14.66 10.72 10.59
CA PHE A 113 13.77 10.86 11.74
C PHE A 113 13.21 9.52 12.23
N ASP A 114 13.58 9.23 13.47
CA ASP A 114 13.06 8.16 14.31
C ASP A 114 11.54 8.26 14.37
N SER A 115 10.85 7.16 14.10
CA SER A 115 9.39 7.08 14.13
C SER A 115 8.91 7.14 15.58
N PHE A 116 8.70 8.34 16.12
CA PHE A 116 8.07 8.48 17.43
C PHE A 116 6.58 8.17 17.32
N ARG A 117 6.22 6.98 17.80
CA ARG A 117 4.84 6.58 18.09
C ARG A 117 4.55 7.01 19.52
N PHE A 118 3.81 8.10 19.74
CA PHE A 118 3.25 8.37 21.07
C PHE A 118 2.07 7.41 21.29
N GLY A 119 2.23 6.55 22.30
CA GLY A 119 1.20 5.64 22.80
C GLY A 119 0.27 6.30 23.80
#